data_AF-A0A957S7M7-F1
#
_entry.id   AF-A0A957S7M7-F1
#
_cell.length_a   1.000
_cell.length_b   1.000
_cell.length_c   1.000
_cell.angle_alpha   90.00
_cell.angle_beta   90.00
_cell.angle_gamma   90.00
#
_symmetry.space_group_name_H-M   'P 1'
#
loop_
_entity.id
_entity.type
_entity.pdbx_description
1 polymer ?
#
loop_
_entity_poly.entity_id
_entity_poly.type
_entity_poly.pdbx_seq_one_letter_code
_entity_poly.pdbx_strand_id
1 'polypeptide(L)'
;LNNRLNTAMRAAGYIRLNGETVITNADAIADVYILNNQLISPNSPIARNTQQDKNGIIVKFNILKKQNQSVSIHFTDTDLTFSIPMIEIPIIGIPGIFELGVYGSGSEGIGVSLDGAILPFQPGLAATLTPWRDYERTQGLYVGALSVFKAGADLYTYIKVSAPLTLELTQNKPSVHVDACFKIIFRAHAWARAPLADPSHTFPLVNHTDCPLVLASMANVDNADDAPPPELPSPVVAFAQDGRALSAYVEQVIESPAITVGQVGNSTTITRTSVIARLRPDGSQTWDAAIRLNDPTHAAFDPAVAFVGPSQMPMVVWVEYPYDASAMTDSNDVNGRLVRQEIFYSTWDGNAWRAPVRLTDDLLADGLPVLAGSVDGAILAWTRDLDSNVQTQEDQQIAVTQFDPSRAQFGPIQLLHSGDGLNADAAVAYDTSVSPSRPYVAWIYDNDANPMTADDRRVNVAYGGQQDWVLLNPQPLPPRVDSPTISVADGRVQLAFLVRQAATDGTVPLVGPNGALWTAQLADNAWSVNPVLGARGETVFAEQPRLATAQGETLLLARQFGLANTTAELGQLSLSRLGADGAFSAP
;
A
#
# COMPACT_ATOMS: atom_id res chain seq x y z
N LEU A 1 -9.52 -5.44 -1.24
CA LEU A 1 -8.48 -6.25 -1.91
C LEU A 1 -7.98 -7.27 -0.88
N ASN A 2 -8.42 -8.52 -0.96
CA ASN A 2 -8.11 -9.51 0.07
C ASN A 2 -7.24 -10.63 -0.52
N ASN A 3 -6.00 -10.70 -0.07
CA ASN A 3 -5.21 -11.92 -0.21
C ASN A 3 -5.71 -12.89 0.86
N ARG A 4 -6.09 -14.09 0.43
CA ARG A 4 -6.57 -15.14 1.34
C ARG A 4 -5.78 -16.41 1.07
N LEU A 5 -5.12 -16.87 2.13
CA LEU A 5 -4.54 -18.20 2.21
C LEU A 5 -5.44 -19.02 3.12
N ASN A 6 -6.19 -19.94 2.53
CA ASN A 6 -6.96 -20.91 3.29
C ASN A 6 -6.24 -22.25 3.21
N THR A 7 -5.60 -22.63 4.31
CA THR A 7 -5.08 -23.98 4.50
C THR A 7 -6.04 -24.73 5.39
N ALA A 8 -6.67 -25.78 4.86
CA ALA A 8 -7.53 -26.65 5.64
C ALA A 8 -7.01 -28.08 5.54
N MET A 9 -6.98 -28.76 6.69
CA MET A 9 -6.84 -30.21 6.73
C MET A 9 -8.22 -30.82 6.93
N ARG A 10 -8.63 -31.69 6.01
CA ARG A 10 -9.87 -32.46 6.14
C ARG A 10 -9.52 -33.87 6.58
N ALA A 11 -9.81 -34.19 7.83
CA ALA A 11 -9.68 -35.53 8.38
C ALA A 11 -11.03 -36.24 8.37
N ALA A 12 -11.11 -37.44 7.81
CA ALA A 12 -12.28 -38.31 7.88
C ALA A 12 -11.92 -39.56 8.68
N GLY A 13 -12.71 -39.88 9.70
CA GLY A 13 -12.47 -41.02 10.59
C GLY A 13 -13.72 -41.40 11.40
N TYR A 14 -13.63 -42.50 12.13
CA TYR A 14 -14.68 -42.97 13.03
C TYR A 14 -14.12 -43.37 14.39
N ILE A 15 -14.95 -43.24 15.42
CA ILE A 15 -14.61 -43.56 16.81
C ILE A 15 -15.27 -44.89 17.15
N ARG A 16 -14.48 -45.86 17.63
CA ARG A 16 -15.00 -47.14 18.09
C ARG A 16 -15.44 -47.03 19.56
N LEU A 17 -16.42 -47.84 19.94
CA LEU A 17 -17.04 -47.81 21.27
C LEU A 17 -16.09 -48.17 22.44
N ASN A 18 -14.87 -48.64 22.15
CA ASN A 18 -13.80 -48.82 23.14
C ASN A 18 -12.92 -47.58 23.34
N GLY A 19 -13.26 -46.44 22.73
CA GLY A 19 -12.56 -45.15 22.88
C GLY A 19 -11.42 -44.92 21.88
N GLU A 20 -11.23 -45.81 20.92
CA GLU A 20 -10.19 -45.70 19.90
C GLU A 20 -10.67 -44.84 18.71
N THR A 21 -9.95 -43.77 18.40
CA THR A 21 -10.25 -42.86 17.27
C THR A 21 -9.34 -43.20 16.09
N VAL A 22 -9.93 -43.58 14.95
CA VAL A 22 -9.19 -43.93 13.74
C VAL A 22 -9.47 -42.91 12.65
N ILE A 23 -8.44 -42.19 12.22
CA ILE A 23 -8.49 -41.25 11.09
C ILE A 23 -8.07 -42.02 9.84
N THR A 24 -8.99 -42.16 8.90
CA THR A 24 -8.84 -43.00 7.71
C THR A 24 -8.44 -42.24 6.45
N ASN A 25 -8.58 -40.91 6.46
CA ASN A 25 -8.11 -40.04 5.39
C ASN A 25 -7.76 -38.68 5.96
N ALA A 26 -6.66 -38.09 5.48
CA ALA A 26 -6.28 -36.73 5.80
C ALA A 26 -5.86 -36.03 4.49
N ASP A 27 -6.71 -35.14 4.00
CA ASP A 27 -6.41 -34.32 2.82
C ASP A 27 -5.96 -32.93 3.28
N ALA A 28 -4.87 -32.43 2.72
CA ALA A 28 -4.46 -31.04 2.85
C ALA A 28 -4.91 -30.28 1.59
N ILE A 29 -5.71 -29.23 1.79
CA ILE A 29 -6.14 -28.34 0.71
C ILE A 29 -5.53 -26.98 0.98
N ALA A 30 -4.83 -26.45 -0.01
CA ALA A 30 -4.28 -25.10 0.01
C ALA A 30 -4.92 -24.30 -1.14
N ASP A 31 -5.79 -23.37 -0.79
CA ASP A 31 -6.36 -22.42 -1.72
C ASP A 31 -5.62 -21.08 -1.60
N VAL A 32 -4.98 -20.65 -2.68
CA VAL A 32 -4.21 -19.41 -2.75
C VAL A 32 -4.87 -18.45 -3.73
N TYR A 33 -5.37 -17.33 -3.18
CA TYR A 33 -5.90 -16.22 -3.96
C TYR A 33 -5.02 -15.00 -3.77
N ILE A 34 -4.44 -14.51 -4.86
CA ILE A 34 -3.71 -13.25 -4.89
C ILE A 34 -4.46 -12.31 -5.83
N LEU A 35 -4.88 -11.15 -5.32
CA LEU A 35 -5.65 -10.16 -6.09
C LEU A 35 -6.89 -10.75 -6.78
N ASN A 36 -7.62 -11.64 -6.09
CA ASN A 36 -8.77 -12.41 -6.60
C ASN A 36 -8.48 -13.39 -7.76
N ASN A 37 -7.22 -13.60 -8.16
CA ASN A 37 -6.86 -14.65 -9.11
C ASN A 37 -6.46 -15.93 -8.37
N GLN A 38 -7.11 -17.04 -8.74
CA GLN A 38 -6.84 -18.36 -8.18
C GLN A 38 -5.61 -18.96 -8.86
N LEU A 39 -4.50 -19.06 -8.13
CA LEU A 39 -3.22 -19.50 -8.69
C LEU A 39 -3.08 -21.02 -8.80
N ILE A 40 -3.83 -21.77 -7.98
CA ILE A 40 -3.83 -23.24 -8.01
C ILE A 40 -5.30 -23.70 -8.06
N SER A 41 -5.67 -24.34 -9.17
CA SER A 41 -7.01 -24.89 -9.35
C SER A 41 -7.18 -26.18 -8.52
N PRO A 42 -8.36 -26.43 -7.91
CA PRO A 42 -8.64 -27.68 -7.18
C PRO A 42 -8.56 -28.94 -8.07
N ASN A 43 -8.50 -28.75 -9.39
CA ASN A 43 -8.43 -29.82 -10.39
C ASN A 43 -7.02 -30.03 -10.95
N SER A 44 -5.97 -29.44 -10.36
CA SER A 44 -4.58 -29.68 -10.76
C SER A 44 -4.18 -31.16 -10.54
N PRO A 45 -3.41 -31.80 -11.43
CA PRO A 45 -3.01 -33.21 -11.33
C PRO A 45 -2.20 -33.57 -10.08
N ILE A 46 -1.75 -32.57 -9.30
CA ILE A 46 -1.05 -32.74 -8.03
C ILE A 46 -1.97 -33.33 -6.94
N ALA A 47 -3.30 -33.30 -7.12
CA ALA A 47 -4.27 -33.68 -6.08
C ALA A 47 -4.76 -35.14 -6.09
N ARG A 48 -4.26 -36.05 -6.94
CA ARG A 48 -4.71 -37.45 -6.94
C ARG A 48 -3.57 -38.46 -7.13
N ASN A 49 -3.04 -38.93 -6.01
CA ASN A 49 -2.55 -40.30 -5.90
C ASN A 49 -2.91 -40.84 -4.51
N THR A 50 -3.87 -41.76 -4.47
CA THR A 50 -4.28 -42.44 -3.24
C THR A 50 -3.92 -43.92 -3.40
N GLN A 51 -2.89 -44.37 -2.70
CA GLN A 51 -2.70 -45.79 -2.40
C GLN A 51 -2.79 -45.97 -0.88
N GLN A 52 -3.59 -46.96 -0.50
CA GLN A 52 -4.12 -47.18 0.83
C GLN A 52 -3.13 -48.04 1.64
N ASP A 53 -2.53 -47.49 2.70
CA ASP A 53 -1.74 -48.27 3.67
C ASP A 53 -2.12 -47.98 5.12
N LYS A 54 -1.97 -49.02 5.96
CA LYS A 54 -2.86 -49.32 7.09
C LYS A 54 -2.43 -48.88 8.50
N ASN A 55 -1.41 -48.05 8.68
CA ASN A 55 -0.90 -47.76 10.03
C ASN A 55 -0.91 -46.25 10.36
N GLY A 56 -1.89 -45.82 11.18
CA GLY A 56 -2.02 -44.43 11.63
C GLY A 56 -0.95 -44.00 12.64
N ILE A 57 -0.61 -42.70 12.63
CA ILE A 57 0.37 -42.06 13.52
C ILE A 57 -0.35 -41.42 14.72
N ILE A 58 0.20 -41.56 15.93
CA ILE A 58 -0.25 -40.87 17.16
C ILE A 58 0.87 -39.94 17.67
N VAL A 59 0.59 -38.65 17.88
CA VAL A 59 1.51 -37.70 18.51
C VAL A 59 0.89 -37.10 19.78
N LYS A 60 1.63 -37.05 20.89
CA LYS A 60 1.24 -36.41 22.16
C LYS A 60 2.21 -35.28 22.49
N PHE A 61 1.70 -34.12 22.95
CA PHE A 61 2.50 -32.94 23.28
C PHE A 61 2.58 -32.69 24.80
N ASN A 62 3.71 -32.15 25.27
CA ASN A 62 3.89 -31.63 26.64
C ASN A 62 4.43 -30.19 26.57
N ILE A 63 3.63 -29.23 27.00
CA ILE A 63 3.78 -27.77 26.75
C ILE A 63 4.64 -27.04 27.78
N LEU A 64 5.29 -27.73 28.72
CA LEU A 64 6.00 -27.07 29.85
C LEU A 64 7.53 -27.17 29.81
N LYS A 65 8.15 -27.54 28.68
CA LYS A 65 9.63 -27.50 28.55
C LYS A 65 10.07 -26.79 27.27
N LYS A 66 11.06 -25.91 27.42
CA LYS A 66 11.75 -25.22 26.32
C LYS A 66 12.55 -26.23 25.51
N GLN A 67 12.06 -26.58 24.32
CA GLN A 67 12.81 -27.29 23.30
C GLN A 67 12.48 -26.70 21.93
N ASN A 68 13.49 -26.49 21.09
CA ASN A 68 13.29 -26.42 19.66
C ASN A 68 12.88 -27.82 19.22
N GLN A 69 11.61 -28.04 18.90
CA GLN A 69 11.16 -29.30 18.31
C GLN A 69 10.85 -29.06 16.84
N SER A 70 11.76 -29.55 16.00
CA SER A 70 11.50 -29.84 14.60
C SER A 70 10.47 -30.97 14.53
N VAL A 71 9.31 -30.72 13.91
CA VAL A 71 8.36 -31.76 13.56
C VAL A 71 8.71 -32.21 12.15
N SER A 72 9.59 -33.20 12.04
CA SER A 72 9.85 -33.85 10.75
C SER A 72 8.76 -34.90 10.50
N ILE A 73 7.90 -34.64 9.52
CA ILE A 73 6.95 -35.63 9.03
C ILE A 73 7.63 -36.34 7.87
N HIS A 74 8.23 -37.49 8.15
CA HIS A 74 8.74 -38.36 7.10
C HIS A 74 7.56 -39.14 6.51
N PHE A 75 7.26 -38.91 5.24
CA PHE A 75 6.50 -39.89 4.47
C PHE A 75 7.39 -41.13 4.37
N THR A 76 6.99 -42.23 4.99
CA THR A 76 7.76 -43.47 4.99
C THR A 76 8.07 -43.91 3.56
N ASP A 77 9.33 -44.29 3.35
CA ASP A 77 9.95 -44.78 2.10
C ASP A 77 8.96 -45.49 1.18
N THR A 78 8.45 -44.76 0.18
CA THR A 78 8.03 -45.42 -1.06
C THR A 78 9.26 -45.51 -1.93
N ASP A 79 10.16 -46.40 -1.54
CA ASP A 79 11.21 -46.90 -2.43
C ASP A 79 10.51 -47.63 -3.57
N LEU A 80 10.25 -46.91 -4.66
CA LEU A 80 9.80 -47.52 -5.90
C LEU A 80 11.03 -48.07 -6.63
N THR A 81 11.61 -49.11 -6.04
CA THR A 81 12.85 -49.73 -6.48
C THR A 81 12.61 -50.52 -7.78
N PHE A 82 12.83 -49.88 -8.93
CA PHE A 82 12.93 -50.62 -10.19
C PHE A 82 14.32 -51.26 -10.29
N SER A 83 14.44 -52.50 -9.82
CA SER A 83 15.64 -53.29 -10.07
C SER A 83 15.59 -53.84 -11.49
N ILE A 84 16.35 -53.25 -12.40
CA ILE A 84 16.54 -53.78 -13.75
C ILE A 84 17.79 -54.69 -13.70
N PRO A 85 17.66 -56.03 -13.75
CA PRO A 85 18.84 -56.88 -13.84
C PRO A 85 19.48 -56.64 -15.21
N MET A 86 20.70 -56.09 -15.22
CA MET A 86 21.49 -56.00 -16.44
C MET A 86 22.29 -57.30 -16.60
N ILE A 87 21.90 -58.05 -17.64
CA ILE A 87 22.56 -59.19 -18.30
C ILE A 87 23.84 -59.71 -17.62
N GLU A 88 23.77 -60.91 -17.06
CA GLU A 88 24.94 -61.70 -16.65
C GLU A 88 25.56 -62.33 -17.90
N ILE A 89 26.62 -61.73 -18.44
CA ILE A 89 27.35 -62.30 -19.59
C ILE A 89 28.64 -62.93 -19.06
N PRO A 90 28.82 -64.26 -19.13
CA PRO A 90 30.11 -64.88 -18.86
C PRO A 90 31.08 -64.43 -19.96
N ILE A 91 32.12 -63.68 -19.59
CA ILE A 91 32.98 -63.01 -20.58
C ILE A 91 33.95 -64.00 -21.24
N ILE A 92 34.39 -65.06 -20.55
CA ILE A 92 35.05 -66.28 -21.07
C ILE A 92 35.09 -67.31 -19.92
N GLY A 93 34.68 -68.56 -20.17
CA GLY A 93 34.84 -69.67 -19.22
C GLY A 93 35.48 -70.89 -19.88
N ILE A 94 36.61 -71.37 -19.34
CA ILE A 94 37.09 -72.73 -19.61
C ILE A 94 36.25 -73.65 -18.70
N PRO A 95 35.48 -74.62 -19.21
CA PRO A 95 34.60 -75.44 -18.39
C PRO A 95 35.37 -76.10 -17.23
N GLY A 96 35.03 -75.74 -16.00
CA GLY A 96 35.46 -76.44 -14.78
C GLY A 96 36.62 -75.85 -13.97
N ILE A 97 37.16 -74.65 -14.25
CA ILE A 97 38.27 -74.08 -13.43
C ILE A 97 38.01 -72.64 -12.94
N PHE A 98 37.59 -71.71 -13.80
CA PHE A 98 37.29 -70.32 -13.39
C PHE A 98 35.99 -69.79 -14.00
N GLU A 99 35.31 -68.89 -13.28
CA GLU A 99 34.10 -68.16 -13.66
C GLU A 99 34.38 -66.66 -13.56
N LEU A 100 34.33 -65.91 -14.66
CA LEU A 100 34.43 -64.44 -14.65
C LEU A 100 33.05 -63.87 -14.97
N GLY A 101 32.48 -63.14 -14.01
CA GLY A 101 31.16 -62.51 -14.15
C GLY A 101 31.23 -60.99 -13.99
N VAL A 102 30.46 -60.29 -14.80
CA VAL A 102 30.11 -58.87 -14.60
C VAL A 102 28.63 -58.82 -14.31
N TYR A 103 28.25 -58.06 -13.28
CA TYR A 103 26.85 -57.81 -12.99
C TYR A 103 26.62 -56.33 -12.72
N GLY A 104 25.42 -55.87 -13.07
CA GLY A 104 24.98 -54.51 -12.80
C GLY A 104 23.56 -54.51 -12.25
N SER A 105 23.35 -53.76 -11.17
CA SER A 105 22.02 -53.42 -10.68
C SER A 105 21.92 -51.92 -10.47
N GLY A 106 20.72 -51.39 -10.56
CA GLY A 106 20.43 -50.02 -10.19
C GLY A 106 19.03 -49.89 -9.62
N SER A 107 18.83 -48.82 -8.87
CA SER A 107 17.54 -48.38 -8.35
C SER A 107 17.43 -46.86 -8.46
N GLU A 108 16.21 -46.39 -8.69
CA GLU A 108 15.88 -44.96 -8.68
C GLU A 108 14.84 -44.70 -7.60
N GLY A 109 15.08 -43.69 -6.75
CA GLY A 109 14.12 -43.19 -5.77
C GLY A 109 13.76 -41.74 -6.07
N ILE A 110 12.48 -41.39 -5.94
CA ILE A 110 11.99 -40.00 -6.02
C ILE A 110 11.15 -39.73 -4.78
N GLY A 111 11.46 -38.67 -4.05
CA GLY A 111 10.72 -38.31 -2.84
C GLY A 111 10.65 -36.80 -2.63
N VAL A 112 9.77 -36.38 -1.72
CA VAL A 112 9.62 -34.99 -1.29
C VAL A 112 9.55 -34.97 0.23
N SER A 113 10.41 -34.20 0.88
CA SER A 113 10.29 -33.92 2.32
C SER A 113 9.75 -32.51 2.54
N LEU A 114 8.91 -32.36 3.57
CA LEU A 114 8.41 -31.07 4.03
C LEU A 114 8.85 -30.89 5.49
N ASP A 115 9.61 -29.85 5.76
CA ASP A 115 10.01 -29.46 7.12
C ASP A 115 9.50 -28.03 7.38
N GLY A 116 8.99 -27.78 8.59
CA GLY A 116 8.42 -26.48 8.94
C GLY A 116 8.72 -26.06 10.39
N ALA A 117 8.86 -24.76 10.60
CA ALA A 117 9.05 -24.17 11.93
C ALA A 117 8.11 -22.98 12.14
N ILE A 118 7.52 -22.90 13.34
CA ILE A 118 6.72 -21.76 13.80
C ILE A 118 7.58 -20.95 14.78
N LEU A 119 7.72 -19.65 14.54
CA LEU A 119 8.52 -18.76 15.37
C LEU A 119 7.58 -17.94 16.31
N PRO A 120 7.44 -18.27 17.60
CA PRO A 120 6.37 -17.73 18.43
C PRO A 120 6.55 -16.27 18.89
N PHE A 121 7.74 -15.67 18.72
CA PHE A 121 8.02 -14.28 19.11
C PHE A 121 8.45 -13.37 17.95
N GLN A 122 8.42 -13.90 16.73
CA GLN A 122 8.45 -13.16 15.46
C GLN A 122 7.35 -13.80 14.60
N PRO A 123 6.16 -13.19 14.43
CA PRO A 123 5.08 -13.82 13.69
C PRO A 123 5.55 -14.13 12.26
N GLY A 124 5.85 -15.41 12.01
CA GLY A 124 6.42 -15.87 10.77
C GLY A 124 6.36 -17.38 10.65
N LEU A 125 6.22 -17.84 9.41
CA LEU A 125 6.18 -19.24 9.02
C LEU A 125 7.36 -19.50 8.09
N ALA A 126 8.18 -20.49 8.45
CA ALA A 126 9.22 -21.02 7.57
C ALA A 126 8.85 -22.44 7.17
N ALA A 127 8.81 -22.72 5.87
CA ALA A 127 8.58 -24.05 5.33
C ALA A 127 9.60 -24.36 4.24
N THR A 128 10.23 -25.52 4.33
CA THR A 128 11.17 -26.02 3.34
C THR A 128 10.59 -27.24 2.65
N LEU A 129 10.45 -27.16 1.33
CA LEU A 129 10.07 -28.27 0.47
C LEU A 129 11.33 -28.80 -0.24
N THR A 130 11.70 -30.04 0.03
CA THR A 130 12.90 -30.64 -0.59
C THR A 130 12.50 -31.80 -1.49
N PRO A 131 12.30 -31.57 -2.79
CA PRO A 131 12.28 -32.66 -3.76
C PRO A 131 13.70 -33.25 -3.86
N TRP A 132 13.79 -34.57 -3.84
CA TRP A 132 15.03 -35.27 -4.09
C TRP A 132 14.83 -36.42 -5.07
N ARG A 133 15.90 -36.69 -5.83
CA ARG A 133 16.00 -37.87 -6.68
C ARG A 133 17.34 -38.55 -6.42
N ASP A 134 17.28 -39.82 -6.06
CA ASP A 134 18.44 -40.65 -5.81
C ASP A 134 18.59 -41.66 -6.95
N TYR A 135 19.80 -41.79 -7.46
CA TYR A 135 20.19 -42.81 -8.42
C TYR A 135 21.31 -43.64 -7.80
N GLU A 136 21.02 -44.91 -7.52
CA GLU A 136 22.03 -45.86 -7.06
C GLU A 136 22.30 -46.85 -8.17
N ARG A 137 23.59 -47.04 -8.49
CA ARG A 137 24.03 -48.07 -9.42
C ARG A 137 25.23 -48.79 -8.85
N THR A 138 25.15 -50.11 -8.87
CA THR A 138 26.23 -51.01 -8.50
C THR A 138 26.71 -51.72 -9.75
N GLN A 139 28.01 -51.67 -10.01
CA GLN A 139 28.64 -52.46 -11.07
C GLN A 139 29.75 -53.29 -10.43
N GLY A 140 29.67 -54.60 -10.55
CA GLY A 140 30.61 -55.52 -9.94
C GLY A 140 31.30 -56.40 -10.96
N LEU A 141 32.56 -56.74 -10.67
CA LEU A 141 33.32 -57.77 -11.36
C LEU A 141 33.73 -58.83 -10.33
N TYR A 142 33.50 -60.10 -10.62
CA TYR A 142 34.00 -61.19 -9.78
C TYR A 142 34.70 -62.27 -10.58
N VAL A 143 35.67 -62.92 -9.92
CA VAL A 143 36.34 -64.13 -10.38
C VAL A 143 36.04 -65.23 -9.36
N GLY A 144 35.41 -66.30 -9.83
CA GLY A 144 35.21 -67.54 -9.09
C GLY A 144 36.17 -68.63 -9.58
N ALA A 145 36.61 -69.50 -8.68
CA ALA A 145 37.35 -70.71 -9.05
C ALA A 145 36.68 -71.94 -8.45
N LEU A 146 36.47 -72.98 -9.27
CA LEU A 146 36.01 -74.31 -8.85
C LEU A 146 34.67 -74.35 -8.09
N SER A 147 33.84 -73.31 -8.18
CA SER A 147 32.56 -73.15 -7.44
C SER A 147 32.68 -72.97 -5.92
N VAL A 148 33.89 -72.93 -5.36
CA VAL A 148 34.10 -72.91 -3.88
C VAL A 148 34.64 -71.56 -3.39
N PHE A 149 35.36 -70.81 -4.23
CA PHE A 149 35.92 -69.51 -3.87
C PHE A 149 35.43 -68.46 -4.87
N LYS A 150 34.91 -67.34 -4.38
CA LYS A 150 34.55 -66.17 -5.19
C LYS A 150 35.20 -64.93 -4.60
N ALA A 151 35.91 -64.16 -5.40
CA ALA A 151 36.38 -62.84 -4.98
C ALA A 151 36.02 -61.81 -6.04
N GLY A 152 35.64 -60.62 -5.61
CA GLY A 152 35.17 -59.58 -6.50
C GLY A 152 35.36 -58.20 -5.91
N ALA A 153 35.09 -57.21 -6.75
CA ALA A 153 34.96 -55.83 -6.33
C ALA A 153 33.72 -55.22 -6.96
N ASP A 154 32.99 -54.46 -6.15
CA ASP A 154 31.81 -53.72 -6.54
C ASP A 154 32.14 -52.24 -6.51
N LEU A 155 31.77 -51.51 -7.56
CA LEU A 155 31.76 -50.05 -7.58
C LEU A 155 30.32 -49.58 -7.38
N TYR A 156 30.09 -48.89 -6.27
CA TYR A 156 28.84 -48.21 -5.95
C TYR A 156 28.96 -46.75 -6.37
N THR A 157 28.05 -46.32 -7.24
CA THR A 157 27.84 -44.92 -7.59
C THR A 157 26.48 -44.49 -7.05
N TYR A 158 26.49 -43.51 -6.15
CA TYR A 158 25.29 -42.90 -5.60
C TYR A 158 25.26 -41.42 -5.96
N ILE A 159 24.23 -41.01 -6.70
CA ILE A 159 24.00 -39.62 -7.08
C ILE A 159 22.70 -39.18 -6.43
N LYS A 160 22.78 -38.19 -5.53
CA LYS A 160 21.62 -37.54 -4.94
C LYS A 160 21.54 -36.11 -5.42
N VAL A 161 20.42 -35.76 -6.03
CA VAL A 161 20.10 -34.38 -6.43
C VAL A 161 18.95 -33.91 -5.56
N SER A 162 19.16 -32.84 -4.80
CA SER A 162 18.12 -32.22 -3.97
C SER A 162 18.11 -30.71 -4.20
N ALA A 163 16.93 -30.12 -4.40
CA ALA A 163 16.79 -28.68 -4.54
C ALA A 163 15.80 -28.15 -3.51
N PRO A 164 16.20 -28.01 -2.23
CA PRO A 164 15.37 -27.40 -1.20
C PRO A 164 14.89 -26.00 -1.63
N LEU A 165 13.59 -25.81 -1.57
CA LEU A 165 12.90 -24.53 -1.67
C LEU A 165 12.52 -24.11 -0.25
N THR A 166 13.09 -23.03 0.26
CA THR A 166 12.74 -22.45 1.56
C THR A 166 11.92 -21.18 1.37
N LEU A 167 10.71 -21.19 1.94
CA LEU A 167 9.81 -20.05 1.95
C LEU A 167 9.83 -19.44 3.36
N GLU A 168 10.28 -18.19 3.47
CA GLU A 168 10.24 -17.41 4.70
C GLU A 168 9.25 -16.28 4.59
N LEU A 169 8.13 -16.39 5.31
CA LEU A 169 7.10 -15.37 5.37
C LEU A 169 7.27 -14.59 6.68
N THR A 170 8.09 -13.54 6.64
CA THR A 170 8.20 -12.58 7.76
C THR A 170 7.31 -11.36 7.49
N GLN A 171 6.86 -10.68 8.55
CA GLN A 171 5.92 -9.55 8.45
C GLN A 171 6.34 -8.43 7.50
N ASN A 172 7.65 -8.25 7.26
CA ASN A 172 8.15 -7.07 6.54
C ASN A 172 8.76 -7.38 5.18
N LYS A 173 9.23 -8.62 4.91
CA LYS A 173 9.71 -9.06 3.60
C LYS A 173 9.54 -10.57 3.44
N PRO A 174 8.59 -11.08 2.65
CA PRO A 174 8.59 -12.48 2.26
C PRO A 174 9.82 -12.73 1.37
N SER A 175 10.53 -13.83 1.60
CA SER A 175 11.67 -14.22 0.78
C SER A 175 11.59 -15.70 0.39
N VAL A 176 12.10 -16.01 -0.80
CA VAL A 176 12.13 -17.37 -1.35
C VAL A 176 13.58 -17.71 -1.66
N HIS A 177 14.09 -18.77 -1.03
CA HIS A 177 15.46 -19.24 -1.22
C HIS A 177 15.44 -20.61 -1.90
N VAL A 178 16.27 -20.81 -2.92
CA VAL A 178 16.43 -22.09 -3.63
C VAL A 178 17.90 -22.49 -3.56
N ASP A 179 18.20 -23.53 -2.80
CA ASP A 179 19.58 -24.01 -2.63
C ASP A 179 19.74 -25.36 -3.33
N ALA A 180 20.02 -25.37 -4.63
CA ALA A 180 20.26 -26.62 -5.35
C ALA A 180 21.55 -27.31 -4.86
N CYS A 181 21.45 -28.53 -4.34
CA CYS A 181 22.55 -29.30 -3.79
C CYS A 181 22.70 -30.63 -4.55
N PHE A 182 23.92 -30.89 -5.02
CA PHE A 182 24.28 -32.05 -5.82
C PHE A 182 25.36 -32.85 -5.10
N LYS A 183 25.07 -34.11 -4.76
CA LYS A 183 26.00 -34.98 -4.05
C LYS A 183 26.28 -36.23 -4.87
N ILE A 184 27.56 -36.47 -5.19
CA ILE A 184 28.01 -37.72 -5.78
C ILE A 184 28.94 -38.44 -4.80
N ILE A 185 28.66 -39.71 -4.55
CA ILE A 185 29.48 -40.59 -3.72
C ILE A 185 29.91 -41.79 -4.55
N PHE A 186 31.23 -42.04 -4.59
CA PHE A 186 31.82 -43.24 -5.19
C PHE A 186 32.41 -44.12 -4.09
N ARG A 187 31.93 -45.35 -3.95
CA ARG A 187 32.50 -46.35 -3.02
C ARG A 187 32.93 -47.58 -3.78
N ALA A 188 34.12 -48.09 -3.49
CA ALA A 188 34.51 -49.42 -3.95
C ALA A 188 34.44 -50.39 -2.76
N HIS A 189 33.89 -51.56 -3.00
CA HIS A 189 33.76 -52.61 -2.02
C HIS A 189 34.41 -53.86 -2.56
N ALA A 190 35.50 -54.30 -1.93
CA ALA A 190 36.14 -55.55 -2.29
C ALA A 190 35.65 -56.64 -1.32
N TRP A 191 35.29 -57.80 -1.87
CA TRP A 191 34.80 -58.92 -1.09
C TRP A 191 35.40 -60.24 -1.57
N ALA A 192 35.52 -61.21 -0.66
CA ALA A 192 35.90 -62.57 -0.99
C ALA A 192 35.11 -63.55 -0.12
N ARG A 193 34.46 -64.52 -0.76
CA ARG A 193 33.69 -65.60 -0.14
C ARG A 193 34.41 -66.93 -0.26
N ALA A 194 34.65 -67.55 0.89
CA ALA A 194 35.08 -68.94 1.04
C ALA A 194 34.13 -69.66 2.02
N PRO A 195 33.97 -71.00 1.95
CA PRO A 195 32.98 -71.74 2.75
C PRO A 195 33.14 -71.62 4.28
N LEU A 196 34.19 -70.98 4.80
CA LEU A 196 34.45 -70.81 6.23
C LEU A 196 34.81 -69.36 6.65
N ALA A 197 34.77 -68.37 5.75
CA ALA A 197 34.92 -66.95 6.09
C ALA A 197 34.45 -66.03 4.93
N ASP A 198 33.82 -64.89 5.28
CA ASP A 198 33.41 -63.83 4.33
C ASP A 198 34.06 -62.49 4.73
N PRO A 199 35.38 -62.30 4.52
CA PRO A 199 36.00 -61.00 4.71
C PRO A 199 35.55 -60.03 3.61
N SER A 200 34.88 -58.96 4.01
CA SER A 200 34.55 -57.84 3.13
C SER A 200 35.13 -56.53 3.68
N HIS A 201 35.62 -55.67 2.79
CA HIS A 201 36.17 -54.36 3.14
C HIS A 201 35.69 -53.29 2.15
N THR A 202 35.12 -52.21 2.67
CA THR A 202 34.65 -51.06 1.89
C THR A 202 35.67 -49.92 1.95
N PHE A 203 36.09 -49.43 0.79
CA PHE A 203 37.00 -48.30 0.66
C PHE A 203 36.25 -47.11 0.02
N PRO A 204 36.12 -45.96 0.72
CA PRO A 204 35.61 -44.75 0.09
C PRO A 204 36.64 -44.27 -0.94
N LEU A 205 36.25 -44.14 -2.21
CA LEU A 205 37.16 -43.70 -3.28
C LEU A 205 37.14 -42.17 -3.40
N VAL A 206 35.94 -41.58 -3.46
CA VAL A 206 35.73 -40.13 -3.46
C VAL A 206 34.41 -39.84 -2.75
N ASN A 207 34.45 -39.02 -1.71
CA ASN A 207 33.26 -38.54 -1.00
C ASN A 207 33.23 -37.01 -1.07
N HIS A 208 32.58 -36.47 -2.11
CA HIS A 208 32.39 -35.04 -2.23
C HIS A 208 31.07 -34.66 -1.51
N THR A 209 31.18 -34.27 -0.25
CA THR A 209 30.03 -33.86 0.59
C THR A 209 29.73 -32.37 0.53
N ASP A 210 30.68 -31.58 0.07
CA ASP A 210 30.53 -30.12 0.05
C ASP A 210 29.67 -29.73 -1.16
N CYS A 211 28.60 -28.96 -0.93
CA CYS A 211 27.74 -28.40 -1.95
C CYS A 211 28.28 -27.01 -2.33
N PRO A 212 29.15 -26.87 -3.34
CA PRO A 212 29.87 -25.63 -3.59
C PRO A 212 29.11 -24.73 -4.57
N LEU A 213 28.03 -25.23 -5.18
CA LEU A 213 27.21 -24.50 -6.14
C LEU A 213 26.05 -23.82 -5.42
N VAL A 214 26.37 -22.87 -4.54
CA VAL A 214 25.42 -21.80 -4.24
C VAL A 214 25.37 -20.95 -5.50
N LEU A 215 24.49 -21.30 -6.45
CA LEU A 215 24.01 -20.34 -7.43
C LEU A 215 23.20 -19.33 -6.63
N ALA A 216 23.89 -18.38 -6.00
CA ALA A 216 23.28 -17.16 -5.50
C ALA A 216 22.85 -16.31 -6.70
N SER A 217 21.97 -16.84 -7.55
CA SER A 217 20.99 -15.99 -8.18
C SER A 217 20.03 -15.63 -7.06
N MET A 218 20.41 -14.62 -6.28
CA MET A 218 19.41 -13.65 -5.89
C MET A 218 18.87 -13.12 -7.22
N ALA A 219 17.87 -13.81 -7.78
CA ALA A 219 16.81 -13.08 -8.38
C ALA A 219 16.33 -12.20 -7.22
N ASN A 220 16.89 -10.99 -7.14
CA ASN A 220 16.05 -9.87 -6.84
C ASN A 220 14.88 -10.11 -7.78
N VAL A 221 13.80 -10.66 -7.24
CA VAL A 221 12.51 -10.18 -7.63
C VAL A 221 12.67 -8.71 -7.35
N ASP A 222 13.16 -7.96 -8.35
CA ASP A 222 12.85 -6.55 -8.48
C ASP A 222 11.34 -6.61 -8.38
N ASN A 223 10.85 -6.38 -7.16
CA ASN A 223 9.44 -6.33 -6.85
C ASN A 223 8.92 -5.42 -7.94
N ALA A 224 8.22 -6.00 -8.93
CA ALA A 224 7.92 -5.37 -10.21
C ALA A 224 7.65 -3.91 -9.90
N ASP A 225 8.64 -3.04 -10.24
CA ASP A 225 8.87 -1.74 -9.59
C ASP A 225 7.57 -1.25 -9.01
N ASP A 226 7.43 -1.30 -7.66
CA ASP A 226 6.20 -0.96 -6.94
C ASP A 226 5.66 0.33 -7.56
N ALA A 227 4.75 0.16 -8.52
CA ALA A 227 4.29 1.29 -9.30
C ALA A 227 3.69 2.20 -8.24
N PRO A 228 4.18 3.45 -8.12
CA PRO A 228 3.74 4.32 -7.03
C PRO A 228 2.22 4.26 -7.03
N PRO A 229 1.61 4.00 -5.85
CA PRO A 229 0.18 3.73 -5.78
C PRO A 229 -0.55 4.79 -6.59
N PRO A 230 -1.52 4.39 -7.44
CA PRO A 230 -2.21 5.34 -8.30
C PRO A 230 -2.71 6.48 -7.43
N GLU A 231 -2.29 7.70 -7.78
CA GLU A 231 -2.63 8.87 -7.00
C GLU A 231 -4.15 8.97 -6.89
N LEU A 232 -4.63 9.22 -5.67
CA LEU A 232 -6.05 9.30 -5.44
C LEU A 232 -6.61 10.51 -6.19
N PRO A 233 -7.67 10.34 -7.00
CA PRO A 233 -8.32 11.47 -7.62
C PRO A 233 -8.75 12.44 -6.51
N SER A 234 -8.40 13.72 -6.67
CA SER A 234 -8.77 14.81 -5.76
C SER A 234 -9.87 15.66 -6.40
N PRO A 235 -11.12 15.17 -6.49
CA PRO A 235 -12.18 15.89 -7.16
C PRO A 235 -12.67 17.06 -6.29
N VAL A 236 -12.86 18.19 -6.96
CA VAL A 236 -13.55 19.36 -6.42
C VAL A 236 -14.69 19.74 -7.35
N VAL A 237 -15.75 20.32 -6.78
CA VAL A 237 -16.92 20.77 -7.53
C VAL A 237 -17.41 22.11 -7.01
N ALA A 238 -17.81 22.99 -7.92
CA ALA A 238 -18.50 24.24 -7.62
C ALA A 238 -19.79 24.31 -8.44
N PHE A 239 -20.77 25.07 -7.95
CA PHE A 239 -22.01 25.36 -8.64
C PHE A 239 -22.19 26.87 -8.79
N ALA A 240 -22.65 27.28 -9.96
CA ALA A 240 -23.11 28.63 -10.22
C ALA A 240 -24.54 28.80 -9.72
N GLN A 241 -24.95 30.04 -9.48
CA GLN A 241 -26.34 30.42 -9.15
C GLN A 241 -27.32 30.04 -10.28
N ASP A 242 -26.84 30.00 -11.52
CA ASP A 242 -27.63 29.59 -12.68
C ASP A 242 -27.69 28.07 -12.86
N GLY A 243 -27.16 27.25 -11.94
CA GLY A 243 -27.22 25.79 -12.03
C GLY A 243 -26.11 25.14 -12.85
N ARG A 244 -25.24 25.91 -13.52
CA ARG A 244 -23.98 25.37 -14.08
C ARG A 244 -23.15 24.72 -12.98
N ALA A 245 -22.41 23.68 -13.34
CA ALA A 245 -21.44 23.05 -12.44
C ALA A 245 -20.05 23.05 -13.08
N LEU A 246 -19.03 23.17 -12.25
CA LEU A 246 -17.63 23.02 -12.62
C LEU A 246 -17.05 21.93 -11.74
N SER A 247 -16.40 20.95 -12.34
CA SER A 247 -15.59 19.97 -11.62
C SER A 247 -14.16 20.02 -12.11
N ALA A 248 -13.21 19.90 -11.19
CA ALA A 248 -11.82 19.63 -11.50
C ALA A 248 -11.34 18.43 -10.68
N TYR A 249 -10.43 17.65 -11.24
CA TYR A 249 -9.85 16.50 -10.57
C TYR A 249 -8.46 16.20 -11.12
N VAL A 250 -7.76 15.32 -10.42
CA VAL A 250 -6.42 14.86 -10.78
C VAL A 250 -6.49 13.52 -11.51
N GLU A 251 -5.77 13.39 -12.62
CA GLU A 251 -5.64 12.15 -13.39
C GLU A 251 -4.17 11.87 -13.75
N GLN A 252 -3.77 10.61 -13.67
CA GLN A 252 -2.47 10.17 -14.18
C GLN A 252 -2.52 10.00 -15.70
N VAL A 253 -1.75 10.81 -16.41
CA VAL A 253 -1.62 10.77 -17.86
C VAL A 253 -0.32 10.05 -18.20
N ILE A 254 -0.45 8.97 -18.95
CA ILE A 254 0.68 8.21 -19.49
C ILE A 254 1.07 8.84 -20.82
N GLU A 255 2.17 9.58 -20.84
CA GLU A 255 2.73 10.13 -22.07
C GLU A 255 3.75 9.15 -22.63
N SER A 256 3.45 8.59 -23.81
CA SER A 256 4.48 7.90 -24.58
C SER A 256 5.44 8.98 -25.09
N PRO A 257 6.72 9.00 -24.70
CA PRO A 257 7.65 9.96 -25.25
C PRO A 257 7.65 9.81 -26.77
N ALA A 258 7.65 10.93 -27.50
CA ALA A 258 7.83 10.91 -28.94
C ALA A 258 9.18 10.25 -29.22
N ILE A 259 9.16 8.96 -29.59
CA ILE A 259 10.36 8.19 -29.87
C ILE A 259 11.05 8.89 -31.05
N THR A 260 12.13 9.61 -30.76
CA THR A 260 12.99 10.14 -31.80
C THR A 260 13.71 8.94 -32.41
N VAL A 261 13.34 8.59 -33.63
CA VAL A 261 13.88 7.45 -34.38
C VAL A 261 15.40 7.60 -34.47
N GLY A 262 16.14 6.84 -33.64
CA GLY A 262 17.61 6.90 -33.59
C GLY A 262 18.23 6.51 -32.24
N GLN A 263 17.48 6.60 -31.13
CA GLN A 263 17.94 6.10 -29.82
C GLN A 263 17.19 4.83 -29.43
N VAL A 264 17.79 3.68 -29.76
CA VAL A 264 17.33 2.37 -29.33
C VAL A 264 17.95 2.08 -27.96
N GLY A 265 17.31 2.53 -26.90
CA GLY A 265 17.68 2.22 -25.52
C GLY A 265 16.63 2.76 -24.55
N ASN A 266 15.90 1.86 -23.90
CA ASN A 266 14.91 2.09 -22.84
C ASN A 266 13.98 3.30 -23.01
N SER A 267 12.84 3.10 -23.68
CA SER A 267 11.72 4.03 -23.65
C SER A 267 11.13 4.08 -22.23
N THR A 268 11.60 5.01 -21.41
CA THR A 268 11.01 5.28 -20.10
C THR A 268 9.65 5.93 -20.32
N THR A 269 8.58 5.19 -20.03
CA THR A 269 7.23 5.75 -19.93
C THR A 269 7.23 6.75 -18.78
N ILE A 270 6.86 8.01 -19.05
CA ILE A 270 6.73 9.03 -18.02
C ILE A 270 5.25 9.13 -17.66
N THR A 271 4.91 8.77 -16.43
CA THR A 271 3.58 9.01 -15.87
C THR A 271 3.59 10.38 -15.22
N ARG A 272 2.65 11.25 -15.59
CA ARG A 272 2.50 12.58 -15.00
C ARG A 272 1.09 12.81 -14.51
N THR A 273 1.00 13.56 -13.44
CA THR A 273 -0.27 13.98 -12.85
C THR A 273 -0.77 15.23 -13.53
N SER A 274 -2.05 15.25 -13.91
CA SER A 274 -2.66 16.37 -14.62
C SER A 274 -3.96 16.80 -13.98
N VAL A 275 -4.21 18.11 -14.00
CA VAL A 275 -5.50 18.70 -13.60
C VAL A 275 -6.44 18.71 -14.80
N ILE A 276 -7.56 18.02 -14.63
CA ILE A 276 -8.61 17.87 -15.62
C ILE A 276 -9.82 18.67 -15.16
N ALA A 277 -10.42 19.46 -16.05
CA ALA A 277 -11.64 20.20 -15.79
C ALA A 277 -12.80 19.76 -16.68
N ARG A 278 -14.02 19.83 -16.13
CA ARG A 278 -15.28 19.55 -16.83
C ARG A 278 -16.32 20.59 -16.42
N LEU A 279 -17.05 21.08 -17.41
CA LEU A 279 -18.20 21.94 -17.20
C LEU A 279 -19.48 21.14 -17.39
N ARG A 280 -20.52 21.50 -16.64
CA ARG A 280 -21.88 21.06 -16.87
C ARG A 280 -22.73 22.30 -17.14
N PRO A 281 -23.27 22.47 -18.34
CA PRO A 281 -24.17 23.59 -18.66
C PRO A 281 -25.41 23.61 -17.76
N ASP A 282 -26.03 24.78 -17.63
CA ASP A 282 -27.34 24.90 -16.97
C ASP A 282 -28.39 24.02 -17.66
N GLY A 283 -29.26 23.41 -16.88
CA GLY A 283 -30.30 22.49 -17.33
C GLY A 283 -29.80 21.15 -17.87
N SER A 284 -28.49 20.96 -18.00
CA SER A 284 -27.88 19.73 -18.51
C SER A 284 -27.59 18.74 -17.37
N GLN A 285 -27.83 17.45 -17.64
CA GLN A 285 -27.37 16.34 -16.81
C GLN A 285 -26.05 15.74 -17.31
N THR A 286 -25.55 16.20 -18.46
CA THR A 286 -24.33 15.70 -19.08
C THR A 286 -23.19 16.69 -18.88
N TRP A 287 -22.06 16.17 -18.40
CA TRP A 287 -20.79 16.89 -18.34
C TRP A 287 -20.17 16.97 -19.74
N ASP A 288 -19.54 18.10 -20.03
CA ASP A 288 -18.73 18.30 -21.23
C ASP A 288 -17.52 17.34 -21.26
N ALA A 289 -16.80 17.36 -22.37
CA ALA A 289 -15.56 16.62 -22.52
C ALA A 289 -14.54 17.03 -21.44
N ALA A 290 -13.75 16.08 -20.97
CA ALA A 290 -12.61 16.33 -20.08
C ALA A 290 -11.54 17.14 -20.81
N ILE A 291 -11.08 18.22 -20.18
CA ILE A 291 -10.03 19.10 -20.72
C ILE A 291 -8.89 19.16 -19.71
N ARG A 292 -7.67 18.87 -20.17
CA ARG A 292 -6.44 19.06 -19.40
C ARG A 292 -6.13 20.56 -19.32
N LEU A 293 -5.82 21.06 -18.13
CA LEU A 293 -5.51 22.47 -17.91
C LEU A 293 -4.01 22.76 -17.82
N ASN A 294 -3.22 21.92 -17.16
CA ASN A 294 -1.79 22.17 -16.91
C ASN A 294 -0.90 21.88 -18.12
N ASP A 295 0.34 22.39 -18.07
CA ASP A 295 1.36 22.07 -19.07
C ASP A 295 1.63 20.56 -19.09
N PRO A 296 1.72 19.94 -20.28
CA PRO A 296 1.94 18.50 -20.37
C PRO A 296 3.25 18.01 -19.75
N THR A 297 4.23 18.90 -19.66
CA THR A 297 5.56 18.62 -19.13
C THR A 297 5.65 18.70 -17.60
N HIS A 298 4.62 19.25 -16.95
CA HIS A 298 4.58 19.48 -15.52
C HIS A 298 3.63 18.49 -14.82
N ALA A 299 3.82 18.32 -13.51
CA ALA A 299 2.89 17.59 -12.66
C ALA A 299 2.00 18.59 -11.91
N ALA A 300 0.69 18.32 -11.82
CA ALA A 300 -0.28 19.24 -11.23
C ALA A 300 -1.22 18.54 -10.23
N PHE A 301 -1.55 19.24 -9.13
CA PHE A 301 -2.21 18.68 -7.94
C PHE A 301 -3.16 19.69 -7.29
N ASP A 302 -3.93 19.23 -6.31
CA ASP A 302 -4.77 20.04 -5.42
C ASP A 302 -5.62 21.12 -6.13
N PRO A 303 -6.48 20.72 -7.09
CA PRO A 303 -7.33 21.69 -7.77
C PRO A 303 -8.35 22.29 -6.80
N ALA A 304 -8.60 23.59 -6.93
CA ALA A 304 -9.69 24.33 -6.32
C ALA A 304 -10.53 25.02 -7.41
N VAL A 305 -11.84 25.09 -7.22
CA VAL A 305 -12.78 25.59 -8.25
C VAL A 305 -13.77 26.59 -7.71
N ALA A 306 -14.11 27.59 -8.51
CA ALA A 306 -15.15 28.57 -8.19
C ALA A 306 -15.77 29.19 -9.45
N PHE A 307 -16.92 29.85 -9.27
CA PHE A 307 -17.49 30.76 -10.25
C PHE A 307 -17.28 32.20 -9.79
N VAL A 308 -16.74 33.04 -10.67
CA VAL A 308 -16.16 34.34 -10.29
C VAL A 308 -16.76 35.49 -11.09
N GLY A 309 -17.05 36.60 -10.43
CA GLY A 309 -17.52 37.83 -11.04
C GLY A 309 -18.99 37.80 -11.47
N PRO A 310 -19.49 38.91 -12.06
CA PRO A 310 -20.91 39.05 -12.40
C PRO A 310 -21.37 38.10 -13.52
N SER A 311 -20.45 37.65 -14.37
CA SER A 311 -20.71 36.64 -15.41
C SER A 311 -20.65 35.20 -14.89
N GLN A 312 -20.29 35.00 -13.60
CA GLN A 312 -20.01 33.69 -13.03
C GLN A 312 -19.06 32.91 -13.94
N MET A 313 -17.86 33.46 -14.12
CA MET A 313 -16.79 32.89 -14.92
C MET A 313 -16.21 31.66 -14.20
N PRO A 314 -16.23 30.46 -14.81
CA PRO A 314 -15.58 29.29 -14.25
C PRO A 314 -14.07 29.52 -14.08
N MET A 315 -13.53 29.17 -12.92
CA MET A 315 -12.12 29.29 -12.58
C MET A 315 -11.62 28.01 -11.91
N VAL A 316 -10.44 27.55 -12.32
CA VAL A 316 -9.68 26.50 -11.63
C VAL A 316 -8.35 27.09 -11.20
N VAL A 317 -7.96 26.80 -9.96
CA VAL A 317 -6.63 27.06 -9.40
C VAL A 317 -6.02 25.71 -9.01
N TRP A 318 -4.71 25.54 -9.12
CA TRP A 318 -4.04 24.30 -8.74
C TRP A 318 -2.57 24.54 -8.38
N VAL A 319 -1.93 23.54 -7.80
CA VAL A 319 -0.47 23.50 -7.58
C VAL A 319 0.18 22.81 -8.76
N GLU A 320 1.21 23.40 -9.34
CA GLU A 320 1.99 22.80 -10.43
C GLU A 320 3.47 22.78 -10.07
N TYR A 321 4.17 21.72 -10.49
CA TYR A 321 5.61 21.59 -10.38
C TYR A 321 6.23 21.80 -11.77
N PRO A 322 6.76 22.99 -12.07
CA PRO A 322 7.44 23.25 -13.33
C PRO A 322 8.81 22.54 -13.33
N TYR A 323 8.81 21.25 -13.65
CA TYR A 323 10.02 20.46 -13.77
C TYR A 323 10.71 20.77 -15.11
N ASP A 324 11.96 21.22 -15.04
CA ASP A 324 12.90 20.87 -16.11
C ASP A 324 13.31 19.39 -15.94
N ALA A 325 13.62 18.70 -17.03
CA ALA A 325 13.94 17.26 -16.99
C ALA A 325 15.18 16.94 -16.11
N SER A 326 16.03 17.94 -15.82
CA SER A 326 17.17 17.81 -14.92
C SER A 326 16.80 17.81 -13.44
N ALA A 327 15.72 18.48 -13.03
CA ALA A 327 15.30 18.55 -11.63
C ALA A 327 14.75 17.23 -11.09
N MET A 328 14.37 16.28 -11.96
CA MET A 328 13.88 14.96 -11.52
C MET A 328 14.99 14.01 -11.05
N THR A 329 16.25 14.23 -11.43
CA THR A 329 17.33 13.27 -11.16
C THR A 329 17.83 13.29 -9.72
N ASP A 330 17.61 14.37 -8.97
CA ASP A 330 17.95 14.44 -7.54
C ASP A 330 16.78 13.91 -6.70
N SER A 331 16.52 12.60 -6.80
CA SER A 331 15.31 11.98 -6.26
C SER A 331 15.11 12.10 -4.75
N ASN A 332 16.16 12.47 -4.02
CA ASN A 332 16.20 12.42 -2.57
C ASN A 332 16.12 13.80 -1.91
N ASP A 333 16.16 14.89 -2.69
CA ASP A 333 15.99 16.25 -2.15
C ASP A 333 14.50 16.62 -2.15
N VAL A 334 13.81 16.26 -1.06
CA VAL A 334 12.40 16.63 -0.85
C VAL A 334 12.23 18.14 -0.81
N ASN A 335 13.17 18.87 -0.19
CA ASN A 335 13.09 20.33 -0.10
C ASN A 335 13.19 20.96 -1.49
N GLY A 336 14.20 20.58 -2.28
CA GLY A 336 14.39 21.06 -3.65
C GLY A 336 13.21 20.78 -4.60
N ARG A 337 12.36 19.78 -4.28
CA ARG A 337 11.10 19.50 -4.98
C ARG A 337 9.95 20.39 -4.48
N LEU A 338 9.79 20.52 -3.16
CA LEU A 338 8.67 21.26 -2.58
C LEU A 338 8.78 22.77 -2.81
N VAL A 339 9.99 23.34 -2.78
CA VAL A 339 10.20 24.77 -3.09
C VAL A 339 9.84 25.14 -4.53
N ARG A 340 9.54 24.17 -5.40
CA ARG A 340 9.09 24.39 -6.78
C ARG A 340 7.57 24.28 -6.91
N GLN A 341 6.84 24.05 -5.83
CA GLN A 341 5.39 24.08 -5.86
C GLN A 341 4.93 25.51 -6.09
N GLU A 342 4.18 25.73 -7.16
CA GLU A 342 3.74 27.06 -7.55
C GLU A 342 2.25 27.04 -7.85
N ILE A 343 1.56 28.15 -7.58
CA ILE A 343 0.14 28.29 -7.83
C ILE A 343 -0.09 28.71 -9.28
N PHE A 344 -0.99 27.99 -9.96
CA PHE A 344 -1.44 28.29 -11.31
C PHE A 344 -2.96 28.46 -11.33
N TYR A 345 -3.47 29.20 -12.30
CA TYR A 345 -4.90 29.30 -12.53
C TYR A 345 -5.26 29.39 -14.01
N SER A 346 -6.51 29.03 -14.33
CA SER A 346 -7.12 29.23 -15.64
C SER A 346 -8.59 29.59 -15.48
N THR A 347 -9.09 30.37 -16.42
CA THR A 347 -10.48 30.84 -16.48
C THR A 347 -11.12 30.46 -17.80
N TRP A 348 -12.41 30.14 -17.78
CA TRP A 348 -13.18 29.87 -18.99
C TRP A 348 -13.72 31.17 -19.59
N ASP A 349 -13.45 31.44 -20.87
CA ASP A 349 -13.84 32.68 -21.54
C ASP A 349 -15.25 32.65 -22.18
N GLY A 350 -15.96 31.53 -22.03
CA GLY A 350 -17.25 31.27 -22.68
C GLY A 350 -17.16 30.20 -23.78
N ASN A 351 -15.99 30.06 -24.42
CA ASN A 351 -15.76 29.11 -25.51
C ASN A 351 -14.62 28.13 -25.24
N ALA A 352 -13.57 28.58 -24.54
CA ALA A 352 -12.39 27.78 -24.22
C ALA A 352 -11.80 28.17 -22.85
N TRP A 353 -11.01 27.25 -22.29
CA TRP A 353 -10.12 27.59 -21.18
C TRP A 353 -9.00 28.48 -21.70
N ARG A 354 -8.70 29.56 -20.98
CA ARG A 354 -7.53 30.39 -21.27
C ARG A 354 -6.25 29.62 -20.95
N ALA A 355 -5.15 30.03 -21.57
CA ALA A 355 -3.83 29.52 -21.22
C ALA A 355 -3.60 29.69 -19.70
N PRO A 356 -3.02 28.68 -19.02
CA PRO A 356 -2.67 28.78 -17.62
C PRO A 356 -1.81 30.01 -17.33
N VAL A 357 -2.10 30.67 -16.21
CA VAL A 357 -1.31 31.76 -15.67
C VAL A 357 -0.63 31.27 -14.42
N ARG A 358 0.70 31.36 -14.39
CA ARG A 358 1.52 31.13 -13.21
C ARG A 358 1.38 32.33 -12.27
N LEU A 359 0.77 32.13 -11.11
CA LEU A 359 0.50 33.20 -10.13
C LEU A 359 1.74 33.48 -9.26
N THR A 360 2.46 32.43 -8.86
CA THR A 360 3.68 32.50 -8.05
C THR A 360 4.87 32.00 -8.87
N ASP A 361 6.04 32.62 -8.71
CA ASP A 361 7.27 32.29 -9.44
C ASP A 361 8.51 32.80 -8.68
N ASP A 362 8.68 32.29 -7.47
CA ASP A 362 9.74 32.75 -6.57
C ASP A 362 10.44 31.63 -5.79
N LEU A 363 10.17 30.37 -6.13
CA LEU A 363 10.79 29.22 -5.49
C LEU A 363 10.55 29.15 -3.98
N LEU A 364 9.38 29.58 -3.56
CA LEU A 364 8.82 29.31 -2.25
C LEU A 364 7.76 28.23 -2.39
N ALA A 365 7.69 27.30 -1.44
CA ALA A 365 6.73 26.22 -1.52
C ALA A 365 5.31 26.77 -1.30
N ASP A 366 4.51 26.78 -2.36
CA ASP A 366 3.11 27.19 -2.33
C ASP A 366 2.17 25.99 -2.52
N GLY A 367 1.36 25.68 -1.51
CA GLY A 367 0.52 24.48 -1.52
C GLY A 367 -0.87 24.66 -0.91
N LEU A 368 -1.72 23.66 -1.12
CA LEU A 368 -3.08 23.58 -0.55
C LEU A 368 -3.96 24.80 -0.87
N PRO A 369 -4.13 25.20 -2.15
CA PRO A 369 -4.95 26.34 -2.50
C PRO A 369 -6.42 26.09 -2.17
N VAL A 370 -7.08 27.12 -1.64
CA VAL A 370 -8.52 27.16 -1.43
C VAL A 370 -9.12 28.42 -2.06
N LEU A 371 -10.25 28.25 -2.73
CA LEU A 371 -10.85 29.28 -3.57
C LEU A 371 -12.33 29.47 -3.25
N ALA A 372 -12.76 30.72 -3.08
CA ALA A 372 -14.16 31.10 -3.05
C ALA A 372 -14.42 32.22 -4.06
N GLY A 373 -15.57 32.16 -4.74
CA GLY A 373 -16.00 33.15 -5.71
C GLY A 373 -17.22 33.93 -5.23
N SER A 374 -17.36 35.15 -5.73
CA SER A 374 -18.51 36.04 -5.55
C SER A 374 -18.77 36.83 -6.83
N VAL A 375 -19.83 37.63 -6.84
CA VAL A 375 -20.12 38.56 -7.95
C VAL A 375 -19.07 39.68 -8.08
N ASP A 376 -18.33 39.99 -7.02
CA ASP A 376 -17.33 41.06 -7.00
C ASP A 376 -15.91 40.56 -7.34
N GLY A 377 -15.67 39.25 -7.30
CA GLY A 377 -14.36 38.66 -7.54
C GLY A 377 -14.18 37.29 -6.90
N ALA A 378 -12.93 36.88 -6.69
CA ALA A 378 -12.60 35.65 -5.96
C ALA A 378 -11.57 35.95 -4.87
N ILE A 379 -11.58 35.15 -3.81
CA ILE A 379 -10.53 35.11 -2.79
C ILE A 379 -9.84 33.76 -2.91
N LEU A 380 -8.52 33.81 -3.03
CA LEU A 380 -7.63 32.67 -3.03
C LEU A 380 -6.76 32.76 -1.77
N ALA A 381 -6.67 31.67 -1.03
CA ALA A 381 -5.74 31.51 0.08
C ALA A 381 -4.98 30.19 -0.08
N TRP A 382 -3.74 30.12 0.40
CA TRP A 382 -2.90 28.92 0.36
C TRP A 382 -1.83 28.97 1.45
N THR A 383 -1.22 27.83 1.75
CA THR A 383 -0.07 27.76 2.66
C THR A 383 1.19 28.08 1.88
N ARG A 384 2.02 28.96 2.44
CA ARG A 384 3.27 29.41 1.84
C ARG A 384 4.42 29.33 2.82
N ASP A 385 5.50 28.69 2.39
CA ASP A 385 6.82 28.69 3.03
C ASP A 385 7.56 30.00 2.71
N LEU A 386 8.34 30.56 3.63
CA LEU A 386 8.95 31.89 3.44
C LEU A 386 10.46 31.88 3.34
N ASP A 387 11.13 30.76 3.66
CA ASP A 387 12.59 30.67 3.61
C ASP A 387 13.15 29.58 2.67
N SER A 388 12.28 28.95 1.87
CA SER A 388 12.62 27.85 0.98
C SER A 388 13.15 26.61 1.73
N ASN A 389 12.79 26.43 2.99
CA ASN A 389 13.14 25.29 3.80
C ASN A 389 11.89 24.71 4.47
N VAL A 390 11.27 23.76 3.81
CA VAL A 390 10.04 23.08 4.27
C VAL A 390 10.16 22.32 5.59
N GLN A 391 11.37 22.25 6.18
CA GLN A 391 11.61 21.67 7.49
C GLN A 391 11.38 22.68 8.64
N THR A 392 11.50 23.98 8.37
CA THR A 392 11.05 25.04 9.28
C THR A 392 9.56 25.22 9.06
N GLN A 393 8.80 25.19 10.16
CA GLN A 393 7.33 25.27 10.11
C GLN A 393 6.84 26.60 10.68
N GLU A 394 7.67 27.26 11.48
CA GLU A 394 7.45 28.57 12.09
C GLU A 394 7.28 29.68 11.04
N ASP A 395 7.82 29.50 9.83
CA ASP A 395 7.75 30.45 8.74
C ASP A 395 6.60 30.18 7.76
N GLN A 396 5.84 29.10 7.95
CA GLN A 396 4.64 28.84 7.15
C GLN A 396 3.51 29.82 7.49
N GLN A 397 3.07 30.54 6.46
CA GLN A 397 2.04 31.58 6.54
C GLN A 397 0.90 31.31 5.57
N ILE A 398 -0.24 31.98 5.79
CA ILE A 398 -1.36 31.94 4.85
C ILE A 398 -1.22 33.11 3.89
N ALA A 399 -0.84 32.81 2.65
CA ALA A 399 -0.85 33.81 1.58
C ALA A 399 -2.26 33.97 1.02
N VAL A 400 -2.65 35.20 0.71
CA VAL A 400 -3.98 35.55 0.19
C VAL A 400 -3.89 36.54 -0.96
N THR A 401 -4.75 36.38 -1.96
CA THR A 401 -4.94 37.38 -3.03
C THR A 401 -6.39 37.37 -3.53
N GLN A 402 -6.83 38.52 -4.07
CA GLN A 402 -8.17 38.68 -4.62
C GLN A 402 -8.14 38.81 -6.14
N PHE A 403 -9.06 38.14 -6.82
CA PHE A 403 -9.23 38.23 -8.27
C PHE A 403 -10.14 39.39 -8.64
N ASP A 404 -9.65 40.28 -9.51
CA ASP A 404 -10.41 41.37 -10.09
C ASP A 404 -11.03 40.91 -11.42
N PRO A 405 -12.36 40.67 -11.49
CA PRO A 405 -13.01 40.17 -12.69
C PRO A 405 -12.99 41.18 -13.84
N SER A 406 -12.82 42.47 -13.56
CA SER A 406 -12.73 43.51 -14.61
C SER A 406 -11.40 43.47 -15.35
N ARG A 407 -10.34 43.04 -14.67
CA ARG A 407 -8.98 42.90 -15.22
C ARG A 407 -8.61 41.44 -15.55
N ALA A 408 -9.44 40.50 -15.11
CA ALA A 408 -9.22 39.07 -15.24
C ALA A 408 -7.86 38.60 -14.66
N GLN A 409 -7.46 39.17 -13.52
CA GLN A 409 -6.19 38.88 -12.87
C GLN A 409 -6.30 38.96 -11.34
N PHE A 410 -5.43 38.21 -10.65
CA PHE A 410 -5.23 38.36 -9.21
C PHE A 410 -4.46 39.64 -8.88
N GLY A 411 -4.74 40.21 -7.70
CA GLY A 411 -4.03 41.33 -7.13
C GLY A 411 -2.73 40.92 -6.43
N PRO A 412 -2.09 41.86 -5.70
CA PRO A 412 -0.90 41.56 -4.92
C PRO A 412 -1.18 40.54 -3.81
N ILE A 413 -0.18 39.70 -3.55
CA ILE A 413 -0.21 38.71 -2.47
C ILE A 413 -0.03 39.44 -1.13
N GLN A 414 -0.85 39.08 -0.15
CA GLN A 414 -0.73 39.52 1.23
C GLN A 414 -0.52 38.29 2.12
N LEU A 415 0.19 38.45 3.23
CA LEU A 415 0.45 37.36 4.17
C LEU A 415 -0.38 37.55 5.43
N LEU A 416 -1.07 36.48 5.83
CA LEU A 416 -1.80 36.39 7.09
C LEU A 416 -1.04 35.43 8.02
N HIS A 417 -0.83 35.88 9.25
CA HIS A 417 -0.22 35.07 10.29
C HIS A 417 -0.80 35.49 11.65
N SER A 418 -0.58 34.67 12.67
CA SER A 418 -0.94 35.00 14.05
C SER A 418 0.21 34.66 14.99
N GLY A 419 1.28 35.46 14.95
CA GLY A 419 2.52 35.18 15.68
C GLY A 419 3.54 34.41 14.83
N ASP A 420 4.48 33.76 15.52
CA ASP A 420 5.68 33.11 14.95
C ASP A 420 5.57 31.56 14.91
N GLY A 421 4.35 31.04 14.81
CA GLY A 421 4.07 29.60 14.74
C GLY A 421 3.58 29.17 13.36
N LEU A 422 3.28 27.88 13.20
CA LEU A 422 2.79 27.29 11.95
C LEU A 422 1.37 27.79 11.64
N ASN A 423 1.17 28.35 10.44
CA ASN A 423 -0.16 28.68 9.91
C ASN A 423 -0.45 27.81 8.68
N ALA A 424 -1.50 26.99 8.74
CA ALA A 424 -1.82 26.04 7.69
C ALA A 424 -3.34 25.77 7.57
N ASP A 425 -3.73 24.94 6.61
CA ASP A 425 -5.09 24.38 6.47
C ASP A 425 -6.17 25.47 6.43
N ALA A 426 -6.10 26.30 5.38
CA ALA A 426 -6.99 27.44 5.21
C ALA A 426 -8.35 27.03 4.62
N ALA A 427 -9.38 27.82 4.92
CA ALA A 427 -10.67 27.79 4.27
C ALA A 427 -11.15 29.23 4.01
N VAL A 428 -11.87 29.42 2.90
CA VAL A 428 -12.29 30.75 2.45
C VAL A 428 -13.78 30.80 2.15
N ALA A 429 -14.38 31.97 2.39
CA ALA A 429 -15.77 32.27 2.06
C ALA A 429 -15.97 33.77 1.77
N TYR A 430 -17.11 34.10 1.20
CA TYR A 430 -17.58 35.49 1.05
C TYR A 430 -18.84 35.72 1.88
N ASP A 431 -18.91 36.88 2.54
CA ASP A 431 -20.18 37.49 2.91
C ASP A 431 -20.72 38.26 1.70
N THR A 432 -21.74 37.69 1.07
CA THR A 432 -22.41 38.28 -0.10
C THR A 432 -23.60 39.18 0.29
N SER A 433 -23.89 39.33 1.59
CA SER A 433 -24.95 40.23 2.08
C SER A 433 -24.52 41.69 2.11
N VAL A 434 -23.21 41.96 1.99
CA VAL A 434 -22.61 43.30 1.93
C VAL A 434 -22.13 43.61 0.51
N SER A 435 -22.13 44.90 0.14
CA SER A 435 -21.64 45.37 -1.16
C SER A 435 -20.52 46.41 -0.95
N PRO A 436 -19.29 46.16 -1.42
CA PRO A 436 -18.84 44.92 -2.08
C PRO A 436 -18.83 43.71 -1.12
N SER A 437 -18.90 42.50 -1.70
CA SER A 437 -18.81 41.23 -0.98
C SER A 437 -17.52 41.19 -0.17
N ARG A 438 -17.60 40.74 1.08
CA ARG A 438 -16.47 40.74 2.01
C ARG A 438 -15.84 39.35 2.10
N PRO A 439 -14.54 39.18 1.82
CA PRO A 439 -13.88 37.89 1.94
C PRO A 439 -13.54 37.57 3.40
N TYR A 440 -13.61 36.29 3.74
CA TYR A 440 -13.21 35.72 5.01
C TYR A 440 -12.25 34.56 4.79
N VAL A 441 -11.28 34.42 5.68
CA VAL A 441 -10.31 33.33 5.71
C VAL A 441 -10.30 32.77 7.13
N ALA A 442 -10.45 31.46 7.25
CA ALA A 442 -10.19 30.71 8.48
C ALA A 442 -8.96 29.82 8.25
N TRP A 443 -8.12 29.63 9.27
CA TRP A 443 -6.95 28.75 9.16
C TRP A 443 -6.57 28.17 10.52
N ILE A 444 -5.71 27.17 10.52
CA ILE A 444 -5.13 26.58 11.72
C ILE A 444 -3.83 27.29 12.06
N TYR A 445 -3.71 27.66 13.32
CA TYR A 445 -2.48 28.20 13.92
C TYR A 445 -2.01 27.28 15.03
N ASP A 446 -0.77 26.83 14.93
CA ASP A 446 -0.06 26.01 15.91
C ASP A 446 1.10 26.86 16.47
N ASN A 447 1.11 27.11 17.77
CA ASN A 447 1.89 28.20 18.36
C ASN A 447 3.37 27.86 18.49
N ASP A 448 3.72 26.59 18.71
CA ASP A 448 5.10 26.10 18.75
C ASP A 448 5.58 25.49 17.43
N ALA A 449 4.74 25.54 16.40
CA ALA A 449 5.00 25.00 15.05
C ALA A 449 5.39 23.52 15.05
N ASN A 450 5.06 22.79 16.11
CA ASN A 450 5.31 21.38 16.20
C ASN A 450 3.96 20.65 16.06
N PRO A 451 3.70 19.99 14.93
CA PRO A 451 2.39 19.41 14.64
C PRO A 451 2.07 18.22 15.57
N MET A 452 3.06 17.74 16.34
CA MET A 452 2.90 16.71 17.36
C MET A 452 2.37 17.24 18.70
N THR A 453 2.37 18.55 18.93
CA THR A 453 1.97 19.22 20.19
C THR A 453 0.64 19.95 20.05
N ALA A 454 -0.41 19.23 19.65
CA ALA A 454 -1.73 19.77 19.33
C ALA A 454 -2.45 20.68 20.36
N ASP A 455 -1.98 20.75 21.61
CA ASP A 455 -2.63 21.49 22.70
C ASP A 455 -2.68 23.01 22.48
N ASP A 456 -1.84 23.54 21.61
CA ASP A 456 -1.76 24.96 21.26
C ASP A 456 -2.36 25.28 19.88
N ARG A 457 -2.76 24.27 19.10
CA ARG A 457 -3.51 24.44 17.85
C ARG A 457 -4.84 25.14 18.06
N ARG A 458 -5.09 26.21 17.31
CA ARG A 458 -6.32 27.03 17.32
C ARG A 458 -6.79 27.32 15.90
N VAL A 459 -8.07 27.63 15.73
CA VAL A 459 -8.58 28.23 14.49
C VAL A 459 -8.42 29.73 14.64
N ASN A 460 -7.91 30.38 13.61
CA ASN A 460 -7.95 31.82 13.44
C ASN A 460 -8.91 32.19 12.32
N VAL A 461 -9.47 33.39 12.40
CA VAL A 461 -10.37 33.92 11.37
C VAL A 461 -10.04 35.38 11.14
N ALA A 462 -9.96 35.78 9.88
CA ALA A 462 -9.85 37.17 9.48
C ALA A 462 -10.84 37.49 8.36
N TYR A 463 -11.21 38.76 8.25
CA TYR A 463 -11.94 39.27 7.08
C TYR A 463 -11.17 40.39 6.41
N GLY A 464 -11.31 40.48 5.09
CA GLY A 464 -10.69 41.53 4.29
C GLY A 464 -11.49 42.83 4.38
N GLY A 465 -10.84 43.90 4.84
CA GLY A 465 -11.30 45.28 4.70
C GLY A 465 -10.91 45.87 3.34
N GLN A 466 -11.07 47.19 3.18
CA GLN A 466 -10.69 47.87 1.92
C GLN A 466 -9.18 47.89 1.68
N GLN A 467 -8.37 47.86 2.74
CA GLN A 467 -6.90 47.93 2.64
C GLN A 467 -6.18 46.93 3.57
N ASP A 468 -6.84 46.51 4.66
CA ASP A 468 -6.23 45.67 5.68
C ASP A 468 -7.10 44.45 6.00
N TRP A 469 -6.49 43.41 6.57
CA TRP A 469 -7.19 42.27 7.15
C TRP A 469 -7.44 42.49 8.64
N VAL A 470 -8.65 42.16 9.09
CA VAL A 470 -9.03 42.29 10.49
C VAL A 470 -9.19 40.90 11.10
N LEU A 471 -8.35 40.59 12.09
CA LEU A 471 -8.40 39.33 12.84
C LEU A 471 -9.59 39.35 13.81
N LEU A 472 -10.39 38.27 13.80
CA LEU A 472 -11.58 38.09 14.64
C LEU A 472 -11.33 37.24 15.89
N ASN A 473 -10.08 36.84 16.13
CA ASN A 473 -9.56 36.03 17.25
C ASN A 473 -10.64 35.22 17.97
N PRO A 474 -10.98 34.00 17.49
CA PRO A 474 -12.18 33.30 17.94
C PRO A 474 -12.12 32.69 19.34
N GLN A 475 -11.19 33.13 20.18
CA GLN A 475 -10.99 32.57 21.51
C GLN A 475 -12.15 32.87 22.48
N PRO A 476 -12.56 31.89 23.32
CA PRO A 476 -11.90 30.60 23.55
C PRO A 476 -12.49 29.44 22.71
N LEU A 477 -11.98 29.21 21.49
CA LEU A 477 -12.18 27.93 20.80
C LEU A 477 -11.42 26.83 21.54
N PRO A 478 -11.88 25.56 21.51
CA PRO A 478 -11.12 24.46 22.08
C PRO A 478 -9.73 24.32 21.43
N PRO A 479 -8.76 23.74 22.15
CA PRO A 479 -7.46 23.37 21.57
C PRO A 479 -7.59 22.16 20.62
N ARG A 480 -6.47 21.76 19.99
CA ARG A 480 -6.35 20.54 19.17
C ARG A 480 -7.24 20.54 17.93
N VAL A 481 -7.40 21.72 17.34
CA VAL A 481 -8.27 21.88 16.18
C VAL A 481 -7.55 21.63 14.86
N ASP A 482 -8.29 21.12 13.88
CA ASP A 482 -7.87 21.06 12.47
C ASP A 482 -9.07 21.03 11.51
N SER A 483 -8.80 21.01 10.20
CA SER A 483 -9.77 20.90 9.11
C SER A 483 -10.88 21.96 9.19
N PRO A 484 -10.55 23.27 9.28
CA PRO A 484 -11.57 24.29 9.40
C PRO A 484 -12.34 24.41 8.09
N THR A 485 -13.62 24.71 8.20
CA THR A 485 -14.46 25.17 7.09
C THR A 485 -15.24 26.38 7.56
N ILE A 486 -15.46 27.32 6.66
CA ILE A 486 -16.13 28.59 6.94
C ILE A 486 -17.27 28.81 5.96
N SER A 487 -18.38 29.33 6.45
CA SER A 487 -19.47 29.87 5.64
C SER A 487 -19.95 31.17 6.27
N VAL A 488 -20.36 32.14 5.45
CA VAL A 488 -20.78 33.45 5.91
C VAL A 488 -22.07 33.86 5.23
N ALA A 489 -23.05 34.30 6.01
CA ALA A 489 -24.30 34.84 5.49
C ALA A 489 -24.91 35.85 6.46
N ASP A 490 -25.38 36.98 5.93
CA ASP A 490 -26.03 38.05 6.68
C ASP A 490 -25.16 38.55 7.85
N GLY A 491 -23.85 38.69 7.64
CA GLY A 491 -22.88 39.06 8.67
C GLY A 491 -22.61 38.00 9.75
N ARG A 492 -23.24 36.82 9.68
CA ARG A 492 -22.98 35.69 10.59
C ARG A 492 -21.90 34.81 10.01
N VAL A 493 -20.82 34.64 10.78
CA VAL A 493 -19.74 33.71 10.43
C VAL A 493 -20.02 32.37 11.10
N GLN A 494 -20.05 31.30 10.30
CA GLN A 494 -20.18 29.93 10.76
C GLN A 494 -18.87 29.18 10.47
N LEU A 495 -18.39 28.45 11.47
CA LEU A 495 -17.26 27.55 11.38
C LEU A 495 -17.72 26.13 11.69
N ALA A 496 -17.13 25.17 11.00
CA ALA A 496 -17.05 23.80 11.46
C ALA A 496 -15.59 23.35 11.40
N PHE A 497 -15.17 22.53 12.35
CA PHE A 497 -13.80 22.07 12.48
C PHE A 497 -13.78 20.78 13.29
N LEU A 498 -12.63 20.12 13.32
CA LEU A 498 -12.42 18.93 14.12
C LEU A 498 -11.65 19.29 15.39
N VAL A 499 -11.96 18.65 16.50
CA VAL A 499 -11.18 18.68 17.74
C VAL A 499 -10.63 17.28 17.98
N ARG A 500 -9.31 17.13 17.90
CA ARG A 500 -8.65 15.83 18.02
C ARG A 500 -8.61 15.37 19.48
N GLN A 501 -9.11 14.16 19.70
CA GLN A 501 -9.01 13.51 21.01
C GLN A 501 -7.64 12.85 21.17
N ALA A 502 -7.07 12.99 22.37
CA ALA A 502 -5.86 12.27 22.73
C ALA A 502 -6.16 10.77 22.88
N ALA A 503 -5.24 9.95 22.40
CA ALA A 503 -5.19 8.53 22.66
C ALA A 503 -4.92 8.25 24.15
N THR A 504 -4.99 6.97 24.55
CA THR A 504 -4.79 6.57 25.96
C THR A 504 -3.39 6.87 26.50
N ASP A 505 -2.39 7.01 25.62
CA ASP A 505 -1.02 7.41 25.95
C ASP A 505 -0.80 8.93 25.94
N GLY A 506 -1.84 9.72 25.67
CA GLY A 506 -1.79 11.18 25.59
C GLY A 506 -1.42 11.71 24.21
N THR A 507 -1.05 10.86 23.25
CA THR A 507 -0.72 11.31 21.88
C THR A 507 -1.97 11.78 21.15
N VAL A 508 -1.85 12.83 20.35
CA VAL A 508 -2.98 13.37 19.55
C VAL A 508 -2.65 13.13 18.08
N PRO A 509 -3.15 12.05 17.45
CA PRO A 509 -2.84 11.81 16.05
C PRO A 509 -3.48 12.88 15.16
N LEU A 510 -2.71 13.34 14.17
CA LEU A 510 -3.12 14.33 13.16
C LEU A 510 -4.17 13.78 12.20
N VAL A 511 -4.12 12.47 11.92
CA VAL A 511 -4.97 11.79 10.94
C VAL A 511 -5.68 10.63 11.62
N GLY A 512 -6.94 10.42 11.23
CA GLY A 512 -7.74 9.27 11.65
C GLY A 512 -9.11 9.65 12.21
N PRO A 513 -9.88 8.64 12.67
CA PRO A 513 -11.28 8.80 13.06
C PRO A 513 -11.49 9.44 14.44
N ASN A 514 -10.46 10.05 15.05
CA ASN A 514 -10.51 10.63 16.39
C ASN A 514 -10.88 12.12 16.42
N GLY A 515 -11.20 12.73 15.27
CA GLY A 515 -11.64 14.11 15.16
C GLY A 515 -13.10 14.26 15.59
N ALA A 516 -13.35 14.84 16.76
CA ALA A 516 -14.70 15.22 17.17
C ALA A 516 -15.17 16.42 16.32
N LEU A 517 -16.37 16.38 15.78
CA LEU A 517 -16.93 17.47 14.98
C LEU A 517 -17.45 18.58 15.89
N TRP A 518 -16.98 19.81 15.65
CA TRP A 518 -17.38 21.01 16.39
C TRP A 518 -17.84 22.09 15.42
N THR A 519 -18.64 23.01 15.95
CA THR A 519 -19.11 24.20 15.23
C THR A 519 -18.91 25.43 16.08
N ALA A 520 -18.67 26.56 15.43
CA ALA A 520 -18.65 27.86 16.10
C ALA A 520 -19.36 28.90 15.26
N GLN A 521 -20.07 29.81 15.91
CA GLN A 521 -20.79 30.90 15.29
C GLN A 521 -20.33 32.23 15.88
N LEU A 522 -20.01 33.21 15.03
CA LEU A 522 -19.88 34.60 15.43
C LEU A 522 -21.21 35.33 15.21
N ALA A 523 -21.83 35.78 16.30
CA ALA A 523 -23.01 36.64 16.29
C ALA A 523 -22.85 37.72 17.36
N ASP A 524 -23.24 38.96 17.04
CA ASP A 524 -23.15 40.09 17.98
C ASP A 524 -21.76 40.28 18.61
N ASN A 525 -20.70 40.05 17.82
CA ASN A 525 -19.28 40.07 18.24
C ASN A 525 -18.92 39.05 19.34
N ALA A 526 -19.75 38.02 19.54
CA ALA A 526 -19.47 36.93 20.47
C ALA A 526 -19.44 35.58 19.73
N TRP A 527 -18.46 34.75 20.08
CA TRP A 527 -18.37 33.38 19.59
C TRP A 527 -19.20 32.44 20.47
N SER A 528 -20.09 31.69 19.84
CA SER A 528 -20.78 30.52 20.43
C SER A 528 -20.14 29.26 19.86
N VAL A 529 -19.74 28.31 20.70
CA VAL A 529 -18.96 27.14 20.29
C VAL A 529 -19.59 25.89 20.87
N ASN A 530 -19.90 24.91 20.02
CA ASN A 530 -20.62 23.71 20.43
C ASN A 530 -20.09 22.45 19.71
N PRO A 531 -19.93 21.31 20.42
CA PRO A 531 -19.74 20.04 19.76
C PRO A 531 -21.00 19.66 18.97
N VAL A 532 -20.85 19.03 17.82
CA VAL A 532 -21.96 18.40 17.11
C VAL A 532 -22.26 17.08 17.80
N LEU A 533 -23.49 16.93 18.27
CA LEU A 533 -23.95 15.76 19.01
C LEU A 533 -24.85 14.88 18.14
N GLY A 534 -24.69 13.57 18.30
CA GLY A 534 -25.55 12.57 17.69
C GLY A 534 -26.93 12.53 18.33
N ALA A 535 -27.81 11.67 17.81
CA ALA A 535 -29.20 11.56 18.25
C ALA A 535 -29.36 11.12 19.72
N ARG A 536 -28.32 10.56 20.35
CA ARG A 536 -28.32 10.16 21.77
C ARG A 536 -27.46 11.09 22.64
N GLY A 537 -27.01 12.23 22.11
CA GLY A 537 -26.16 13.19 22.82
C GLY A 537 -24.67 12.83 22.84
N GLU A 538 -24.26 11.83 22.07
CA GLU A 538 -22.87 11.41 21.92
C GLU A 538 -22.07 12.35 21.01
N THR A 539 -20.75 12.42 21.19
CA THR A 539 -19.87 13.14 20.29
C THR A 539 -19.86 12.50 18.90
N VAL A 540 -20.00 13.33 17.86
CA VAL A 540 -19.86 12.90 16.47
C VAL A 540 -18.38 12.94 16.08
N PHE A 541 -17.82 11.80 15.68
CA PHE A 541 -16.49 11.74 15.11
C PHE A 541 -16.58 11.84 13.60
N ALA A 542 -15.77 12.69 12.97
CA ALA A 542 -15.83 12.93 11.55
C ALA A 542 -14.50 13.37 10.94
N GLU A 543 -14.47 13.43 9.61
CA GLU A 543 -13.40 14.02 8.81
C GLU A 543 -13.98 14.98 7.76
N GLN A 544 -13.15 15.94 7.34
CA GLN A 544 -13.42 16.89 6.25
C GLN A 544 -14.80 17.58 6.32
N PRO A 545 -15.11 18.32 7.40
CA PRO A 545 -16.36 19.07 7.46
C PRO A 545 -16.41 20.10 6.33
N ARG A 546 -17.60 20.27 5.73
CA ARG A 546 -17.89 21.27 4.69
C ARG A 546 -19.16 22.00 5.05
N LEU A 547 -19.08 23.33 5.12
CA LEU A 547 -20.24 24.20 5.30
C LEU A 547 -20.68 24.78 3.97
N ALA A 548 -22.00 24.93 3.82
CA ALA A 548 -22.60 25.71 2.75
C ALA A 548 -23.81 26.46 3.30
N THR A 549 -23.90 27.76 3.01
CA THR A 549 -25.06 28.57 3.39
C THR A 549 -25.70 29.17 2.16
N ALA A 550 -27.02 29.00 2.04
CA ALA A 550 -27.82 29.61 0.98
C ALA A 550 -29.23 29.89 1.51
N GLN A 551 -29.81 31.04 1.13
CA GLN A 551 -31.19 31.40 1.46
C GLN A 551 -31.52 31.29 2.97
N GLY A 552 -30.56 31.65 3.83
CA GLY A 552 -30.69 31.58 5.29
C GLY A 552 -30.62 30.16 5.88
N GLU A 553 -30.41 29.13 5.06
CA GLU A 553 -30.18 27.76 5.50
C GLU A 553 -28.68 27.45 5.44
N THR A 554 -28.14 26.87 6.51
CA THR A 554 -26.76 26.37 6.55
C THR A 554 -26.77 24.86 6.68
N LEU A 555 -26.02 24.19 5.82
CA LEU A 555 -25.82 22.75 5.82
C LEU A 555 -24.36 22.44 6.18
N LEU A 556 -24.19 21.36 6.93
CA LEU A 556 -22.89 20.80 7.32
C LEU A 556 -22.82 19.37 6.79
N LEU A 557 -21.92 19.12 5.85
CA LEU A 557 -21.60 17.80 5.34
C LEU A 557 -20.28 17.34 5.98
N ALA A 558 -20.20 16.11 6.45
CA ALA A 558 -18.95 15.52 6.91
C ALA A 558 -18.94 14.00 6.66
N ARG A 559 -17.74 13.39 6.68
CA ARG A 559 -17.61 11.93 6.72
C ARG A 559 -17.58 11.49 8.18
N GLN A 560 -18.69 11.00 8.70
CA GLN A 560 -18.86 10.55 10.08
C GLN A 560 -18.39 9.11 10.30
N PHE A 561 -17.68 8.86 11.39
CA PHE A 561 -17.28 7.54 11.84
C PHE A 561 -18.18 7.03 12.97
N GLY A 562 -18.55 5.75 12.89
CA GLY A 562 -19.29 5.06 13.94
C GLY A 562 -18.39 4.24 14.86
N LEU A 563 -19.03 3.40 15.69
CA LEU A 563 -18.31 2.53 16.63
C LEU A 563 -17.40 1.53 15.89
N ALA A 564 -16.25 1.23 16.50
CA ALA A 564 -15.35 0.18 16.02
C ALA A 564 -16.09 -1.15 15.83
N ASN A 565 -15.72 -1.90 14.80
CA ASN A 565 -16.36 -3.15 14.36
C ASN A 565 -17.77 -2.98 13.77
N THR A 566 -18.15 -1.78 13.34
CA THR A 566 -19.36 -1.54 12.55
C THR A 566 -18.98 -1.10 11.13
N THR A 567 -19.89 -1.21 10.16
CA THR A 567 -19.64 -0.68 8.80
C THR A 567 -19.42 0.84 8.80
N ALA A 568 -19.86 1.54 9.85
CA ALA A 568 -19.62 2.97 10.04
C ALA A 568 -18.17 3.29 10.45
N GLU A 569 -17.34 2.29 10.76
CA GLU A 569 -15.88 2.47 10.95
C GLU A 569 -15.18 2.91 9.65
N LEU A 570 -15.78 2.60 8.48
CA LEU A 570 -15.27 3.06 7.19
C LEU A 570 -15.68 4.50 6.86
N GLY A 571 -16.43 5.16 7.74
CA GLY A 571 -16.98 6.49 7.51
C GLY A 571 -18.20 6.49 6.60
N GLN A 572 -19.21 7.29 6.94
CA GLN A 572 -20.42 7.52 6.17
C GLN A 572 -20.57 9.02 5.91
N LEU A 573 -21.08 9.39 4.73
CA LEU A 573 -21.45 10.79 4.51
C LEU A 573 -22.68 11.09 5.36
N SER A 574 -22.60 12.15 6.15
CA SER A 574 -23.71 12.67 6.92
C SER A 574 -23.91 14.17 6.66
N LEU A 575 -25.17 14.59 6.71
CA LEU A 575 -25.64 15.94 6.46
C LEU A 575 -26.46 16.43 7.66
N SER A 576 -25.98 17.50 8.30
CA SER A 576 -26.69 18.22 9.35
C SER A 576 -27.17 19.57 8.83
N ARG A 577 -28.32 20.04 9.35
CA ARG A 577 -28.88 21.36 9.04
C ARG A 577 -28.82 22.26 10.27
N LEU A 578 -28.44 23.52 10.11
CA LEU A 578 -28.52 24.52 11.17
C LEU A 578 -29.99 24.87 11.47
N GLY A 579 -30.42 24.64 12.71
CA GLY A 579 -31.72 25.01 13.24
C GLY A 579 -31.85 26.49 13.55
N ALA A 580 -33.08 26.94 13.82
CA ALA A 580 -33.37 28.32 14.20
C ALA A 580 -32.78 28.73 15.56
N ASP A 581 -32.45 27.74 16.41
CA ASP A 581 -31.79 27.90 17.69
C ASP A 581 -30.26 28.05 17.57
N GLY A 582 -29.72 28.01 16.34
CA GLY A 582 -28.28 28.08 16.08
C GLY A 582 -27.53 26.77 16.33
N ALA A 583 -28.23 25.66 16.59
CA ALA A 583 -27.63 24.34 16.72
C ALA A 583 -27.82 23.52 15.44
N PHE A 584 -26.85 22.68 15.09
CA PHE A 584 -27.00 21.73 13.99
C PHE A 584 -27.86 20.53 14.42
N SER A 585 -28.73 20.07 13.51
CA SER A 585 -29.47 18.83 13.69
C SER A 585 -28.51 17.66 13.84
N ALA A 586 -28.95 16.63 14.59
CA ALA A 586 -28.20 15.38 14.64
C ALA A 586 -27.98 14.84 13.21
N PRO A 587 -26.74 14.38 12.91
CA PRO A 587 -26.36 13.83 11.61
C PRO A 587 -27.10 12.54 11.19
#